data_AF-A0A1A8S8R5-F1
#
_entry.id   AF-A0A1A8S8R5-F1
#
_cell.length_a   1.000
_cell.length_b   1.000
_cell.length_c   1.000
_cell.angle_alpha   90.00
_cell.angle_beta   90.00
_cell.angle_gamma   90.00
#
_symmetry.space_group_name_H-M   'P 1'
#
loop_
_entity.id
_entity.type
_entity.pdbx_description
1 polymer ?
#
loop_
_entity_poly.entity_id
_entity_poly.type
_entity_poly.pdbx_seq_one_letter_code
_entity_poly.pdbx_strand_id
1 'polypeptide(L)'
;MADGRDGERLEAEEEAQGAEGGEDVIDDPILEQGVVVLRGYVIERMNTEDPSRHVCPEDLGGRTHEQEDPQVKEVVEQLLKIADELNRNAEFQRLINQVQANCAQEVFMMVARSIFID
;
A
#
# COMPACT_ATOMS: atom_id res chain seq x y z
N MET A 1 14.26 38.78 49.17
CA MET A 1 13.04 38.24 48.52
C MET A 1 13.41 37.98 47.07
N ALA A 2 13.25 36.73 46.62
CA ALA A 2 13.41 36.15 45.27
C ALA A 2 14.85 36.18 44.66
N ASP A 3 15.56 35.06 44.41
CA ASP A 3 15.25 33.85 43.60
C ASP A 3 15.19 34.21 42.10
N GLY A 4 15.86 33.60 41.13
CA GLY A 4 16.61 32.37 41.00
C GLY A 4 16.45 31.88 39.55
N ARG A 5 17.53 31.36 38.95
CA ARG A 5 17.61 30.43 37.79
C ARG A 5 17.20 30.88 36.38
N ASP A 6 18.22 30.78 35.52
CA ASP A 6 18.26 30.20 34.17
C ASP A 6 16.96 29.58 33.61
N GLY A 7 16.69 29.85 32.34
CA GLY A 7 15.83 28.97 31.56
C GLY A 7 15.22 29.63 30.33
N GLU A 8 15.47 29.01 29.17
CA GLU A 8 14.51 28.96 28.06
C GLU A 8 14.46 30.21 27.18
N ARG A 9 15.53 30.31 26.40
CA ARG A 9 15.48 30.32 24.93
C ARG A 9 14.12 29.80 24.43
N LEU A 10 13.16 30.70 24.24
CA LEU A 10 11.97 30.44 23.44
C LEU A 10 12.44 30.41 22.00
N GLU A 11 13.02 29.27 21.63
CA GLU A 11 13.06 28.79 20.26
C GLU A 11 11.59 28.80 19.84
N ALA A 12 11.20 29.82 19.06
CA ALA A 12 9.96 29.77 18.32
C ALA A 12 10.04 28.44 17.55
N GLU A 13 9.22 27.50 17.98
CA GLU A 13 9.04 26.23 17.32
C GLU A 13 8.74 26.57 15.86
N GLU A 14 9.76 26.48 15.01
CA GLU A 14 9.57 26.27 13.60
C GLU A 14 8.78 24.96 13.54
N GLU A 15 7.45 25.08 13.53
CA GLU A 15 6.58 23.99 13.10
C GLU A 15 7.23 23.45 11.84
N ALA A 16 7.80 22.25 11.96
CA ALA A 16 8.51 21.60 10.88
C ALA A 16 7.60 21.69 9.68
N GLN A 17 8.02 22.48 8.70
CA GLN A 17 7.26 22.81 7.51
C GLN A 17 6.79 21.47 6.94
N GLY A 18 5.50 21.15 7.15
CA GLY A 18 4.93 19.88 6.74
C GLY A 18 5.19 19.71 5.25
N ALA A 19 5.34 18.46 4.80
CA ALA A 19 5.63 18.17 3.39
C ALA A 19 4.69 18.97 2.48
N GLU A 20 5.25 19.88 1.69
CA GLU A 20 4.55 20.68 0.69
C GLU A 20 4.21 19.74 -0.48
N GLY A 21 3.19 18.92 -0.29
CA GLY A 21 2.83 17.81 -1.18
C GLY A 21 1.35 17.46 -1.04
N GLY A 22 0.51 18.48 -1.11
CA GLY A 22 -0.95 18.37 -1.14
C GLY A 22 -1.54 18.90 -2.45
N GLU A 23 -0.77 18.89 -3.54
CA GLU A 23 -1.33 19.14 -4.86
C GLU A 23 -2.08 17.87 -5.28
N ASP A 24 -3.36 18.00 -5.66
CA ASP A 24 -4.17 16.88 -6.11
C ASP A 24 -3.44 16.13 -7.25
N VAL A 25 -2.99 14.92 -6.96
CA VAL A 25 -2.25 14.01 -7.86
C VAL A 25 -3.14 13.36 -8.92
N ILE A 26 -3.99 14.16 -9.57
CA ILE A 26 -4.95 13.66 -10.57
C ILE A 26 -4.22 13.07 -11.79
N ASP A 27 -2.98 13.51 -12.04
CA ASP A 27 -2.11 13.03 -13.13
C ASP A 27 -0.73 12.57 -12.60
N ASP A 28 -0.66 11.88 -11.44
CA ASP A 28 0.61 11.31 -10.98
C ASP A 28 0.92 10.00 -11.73
N PRO A 29 1.96 9.97 -12.59
CA PRO A 29 2.34 8.77 -13.33
C PRO A 29 2.67 7.59 -12.41
N ILE A 30 3.10 7.84 -11.18
CA ILE A 30 3.39 6.81 -10.19
C ILE A 30 2.10 6.16 -9.71
N LEU A 31 1.05 6.95 -9.43
CA LEU A 31 -0.25 6.44 -9.04
C LEU A 31 -0.88 5.61 -10.15
N GLU A 32 -0.84 6.11 -11.40
CA GLU A 32 -1.35 5.37 -12.56
C GLU A 32 -0.67 4.00 -12.73
N GLN A 33 0.67 3.98 -12.65
CA GLN A 33 1.44 2.73 -12.72
C GLN A 33 1.15 1.80 -11.54
N GLY A 34 1.03 2.35 -10.33
CA GLY A 34 0.69 1.60 -9.13
C GLY A 34 -0.64 0.86 -9.24
N VAL A 35 -1.65 1.51 -9.83
CA VAL A 35 -2.96 0.89 -10.07
C VAL A 35 -2.86 -0.28 -11.05
N VAL A 36 -2.12 -0.12 -12.15
CA VAL A 36 -1.93 -1.18 -13.15
C VAL A 36 -1.17 -2.38 -12.56
N VAL A 37 -0.11 -2.12 -11.79
CA VAL A 37 0.68 -3.17 -11.12
C VAL A 37 -0.15 -3.91 -10.08
N LEU A 38 -0.89 -3.21 -9.22
CA LEU A 38 -1.73 -3.84 -8.21
C LEU A 38 -2.80 -4.72 -8.85
N ARG A 39 -3.41 -4.25 -9.95
CA ARG A 39 -4.40 -5.02 -10.70
C ARG A 39 -3.80 -6.31 -11.27
N GLY A 40 -2.63 -6.21 -11.90
CA GLY A 40 -1.89 -7.36 -12.42
C GLY A 40 -1.59 -8.40 -11.35
N TYR A 41 -1.12 -7.95 -10.19
CA TYR A 41 -0.88 -8.83 -9.04
C TYR A 41 -2.16 -9.58 -8.61
N VAL A 42 -3.29 -8.90 -8.48
CA VAL A 42 -4.57 -9.52 -8.07
C VAL A 42 -5.03 -10.55 -9.09
N ILE A 43 -4.95 -10.25 -10.39
CA ILE A 43 -5.37 -11.15 -11.47
C ILE A 43 -4.54 -12.43 -11.45
N GLU A 44 -3.21 -12.30 -11.43
CA GLU A 44 -2.30 -13.45 -11.40
C GLU A 44 -2.50 -14.31 -10.15
N ARG A 45 -2.73 -13.67 -8.99
CA ARG A 45 -3.06 -14.38 -7.75
C ARG A 45 -4.36 -15.17 -7.85
N MET A 46 -5.44 -14.55 -8.32
CA MET A 46 -6.73 -15.21 -8.46
C MET A 46 -6.68 -16.37 -9.45
N ASN A 47 -6.01 -16.19 -10.59
CA ASN A 47 -5.84 -17.23 -11.60
C ASN A 47 -5.04 -18.43 -11.07
N THR A 48 -4.08 -18.18 -10.17
CA THR A 48 -3.26 -19.24 -9.56
C THR A 48 -4.03 -20.00 -8.47
N GLU A 49 -4.81 -19.31 -7.64
CA GLU A 49 -5.55 -19.91 -6.53
C GLU A 49 -6.85 -20.60 -6.97
N ASP A 50 -7.58 -20.02 -7.92
CA ASP A 50 -8.80 -20.56 -8.49
C ASP A 50 -8.87 -20.30 -10.00
N PRO A 51 -8.32 -21.22 -10.83
CA PRO A 51 -8.33 -21.09 -12.29
C PRO A 51 -9.73 -21.02 -12.91
N SER A 52 -10.77 -21.39 -12.16
CA SER A 52 -12.16 -21.31 -12.64
C SER A 52 -12.75 -19.90 -12.55
N ARG A 53 -12.14 -19.04 -11.74
CA ARG A 53 -12.47 -17.62 -11.59
C ARG A 53 -11.48 -16.76 -12.35
N HIS A 54 -11.56 -16.83 -13.68
CA HIS A 54 -10.76 -15.94 -14.52
C HIS A 54 -11.26 -14.50 -14.38
N VAL A 55 -10.35 -13.61 -13.99
CA VAL A 55 -10.62 -12.17 -13.83
C VAL A 55 -9.80 -11.42 -14.88
N CYS A 56 -10.47 -10.58 -15.64
CA CYS A 56 -9.82 -9.73 -16.64
C CYS A 56 -9.55 -8.32 -16.05
N PRO A 57 -8.63 -7.54 -16.62
CA PRO A 57 -8.36 -6.17 -16.16
C PRO A 57 -9.62 -5.31 -16.05
N GLU A 58 -10.57 -5.47 -16.96
CA GLU A 58 -11.81 -4.70 -17.02
C GLU A 58 -12.72 -4.95 -15.80
N ASP A 59 -12.71 -6.17 -15.26
CA ASP A 59 -13.48 -6.54 -14.06
C ASP A 59 -12.98 -5.79 -12.81
N LEU A 60 -11.74 -5.34 -12.84
CA LEU A 60 -11.08 -4.55 -11.79
C LEU A 60 -10.91 -3.07 -12.21
N GLY A 61 -11.70 -2.61 -13.19
CA GLY A 61 -11.72 -1.21 -13.64
C GLY A 61 -10.51 -0.79 -14.48
N GLY A 62 -9.80 -1.73 -15.09
CA GLY A 62 -8.62 -1.50 -15.93
C GLY A 62 -8.91 -1.34 -17.41
N ARG A 63 -7.85 -1.08 -18.18
CA ARG A 63 -7.88 -1.01 -19.64
C ARG A 63 -7.52 -2.37 -20.25
N THR A 64 -8.01 -2.63 -21.45
CA THR A 64 -7.58 -3.78 -22.24
C THR A 64 -6.06 -3.72 -22.47
N HIS A 65 -5.41 -4.88 -22.42
CA HIS A 65 -3.98 -5.05 -22.71
C HIS A 65 -2.99 -4.27 -21.82
N GLU A 66 -3.42 -3.62 -20.75
CA GLU A 66 -2.50 -2.91 -19.84
C GLU A 66 -1.48 -3.84 -19.17
N GLN A 67 -1.82 -5.14 -19.06
CA GLN A 67 -0.96 -6.19 -18.51
C GLN A 67 -0.02 -6.79 -19.57
N GLU A 68 -0.03 -6.32 -20.82
CA GLU A 68 0.87 -6.80 -21.87
C GLU A 68 2.26 -6.15 -21.80
N ASP A 69 2.38 -5.01 -21.12
CA ASP A 69 3.63 -4.29 -20.92
C ASP A 69 4.67 -5.17 -20.21
N PRO A 70 5.84 -5.44 -20.82
CA PRO A 70 6.90 -6.24 -20.21
C PRO A 70 7.40 -5.71 -18.86
N GLN A 71 7.41 -4.38 -18.65
CA GLN A 71 7.87 -3.79 -17.40
C GLN A 71 6.87 -4.05 -16.27
N VAL A 72 5.57 -3.92 -16.57
CA VAL A 72 4.50 -4.25 -15.62
C VAL A 72 4.58 -5.72 -15.24
N LYS A 73 4.74 -6.62 -16.21
CA LYS A 73 4.89 -8.06 -15.97
C LYS A 73 6.06 -8.38 -15.05
N GLU A 74 7.22 -7.79 -15.31
CA GLU A 74 8.40 -8.00 -14.48
C GLU A 74 8.16 -7.59 -13.03
N VAL A 75 7.55 -6.42 -12.80
CA VAL A 75 7.23 -5.94 -11.44
C VAL A 75 6.22 -6.87 -10.76
N VAL A 76 5.16 -7.28 -11.47
CA VAL A 76 4.15 -8.21 -10.95
C VAL A 76 4.78 -9.55 -10.57
N GLU A 77 5.68 -10.09 -11.39
CA GLU A 77 6.42 -11.32 -11.08
C GLU A 77 7.27 -11.19 -9.80
N GLN A 78 7.91 -10.05 -9.57
CA GLN A 78 8.65 -9.81 -8.33
C GLN A 78 7.72 -9.71 -7.13
N LEU A 79 6.58 -9.03 -7.26
CA LEU A 79 5.57 -8.95 -6.19
C LEU A 79 5.02 -10.33 -5.82
N LEU A 80 4.78 -11.20 -6.80
CA LEU A 80 4.34 -12.58 -6.58
C LEU A 80 5.38 -13.38 -5.79
N LYS A 81 6.67 -13.27 -6.13
CA LYS A 81 7.76 -13.94 -5.38
C LYS A 81 7.81 -13.47 -3.93
N ILE A 82 7.73 -12.16 -3.70
CA ILE A 82 7.71 -11.58 -2.36
C ILE A 82 6.48 -12.09 -1.59
N ALA A 83 5.31 -12.08 -2.23
CA ALA A 83 4.08 -12.56 -1.60
C ALA A 83 4.14 -14.05 -1.27
N ASP A 84 4.77 -14.88 -2.11
CA ASP A 84 5.00 -16.31 -1.82
C ASP A 84 5.94 -16.53 -0.64
N GLU A 85 6.98 -15.70 -0.51
CA GLU A 85 7.88 -15.72 0.64
C GLU A 85 7.16 -15.30 1.93
N LEU A 86 6.36 -14.23 1.89
CA LEU A 86 5.52 -13.79 3.01
C LEU A 86 4.49 -14.86 3.39
N ASN A 87 3.90 -15.55 2.41
CA ASN A 87 2.90 -16.60 2.63
C ASN A 87 3.49 -17.86 3.30
N ARG A 88 4.80 -18.09 3.23
CA ARG A 88 5.46 -19.17 3.99
C ARG A 88 5.53 -18.90 5.48
N ASN A 89 5.35 -17.65 5.92
CA ASN A 89 5.33 -17.31 7.34
C ASN A 89 3.98 -17.69 7.97
N ALA A 90 3.98 -18.79 8.72
CA ALA A 90 2.79 -19.31 9.37
C ALA A 90 2.18 -18.35 10.43
N GLU A 91 3.02 -17.55 11.10
CA GLU A 91 2.52 -16.56 12.07
C GLU A 91 1.81 -15.41 11.36
N PHE A 92 2.40 -14.91 10.26
CA PHE A 92 1.78 -13.90 9.42
C PHE A 92 0.44 -14.38 8.86
N GLN A 93 0.38 -15.60 8.33
CA GLN A 93 -0.86 -16.23 7.86
C GLN A 93 -1.89 -16.39 9.00
N ARG A 94 -1.45 -16.74 10.21
CA ARG A 94 -2.35 -16.83 11.37
C ARG A 94 -2.97 -15.49 11.73
N LEU A 95 -2.24 -14.38 11.58
CA LEU A 95 -2.77 -13.03 11.83
C LEU A 95 -3.77 -12.60 10.74
N ILE A 96 -3.45 -12.85 9.47
CA ILE A 96 -4.37 -12.57 8.34
C ILE A 96 -5.70 -13.30 8.54
N ASN A 97 -5.66 -14.58 8.91
CA ASN A 97 -6.86 -15.40 9.08
C ASN A 97 -7.73 -15.00 10.30
N GLN A 98 -7.25 -14.11 11.18
CA GLN A 98 -8.06 -13.57 12.29
C GLN A 98 -8.87 -12.34 11.88
N VAL A 99 -8.56 -11.73 10.72
CA VAL A 99 -9.27 -10.56 10.23
C VAL A 99 -10.68 -10.98 9.78
N GLN A 100 -11.70 -10.36 10.36
CA GLN A 100 -13.08 -10.60 9.95
C GLN A 100 -13.37 -9.87 8.64
N ALA A 101 -14.03 -10.56 7.70
CA ALA A 101 -14.29 -10.02 6.37
C ALA A 101 -15.28 -8.83 6.35
N ASN A 102 -16.10 -8.66 7.39
CA ASN A 102 -17.12 -7.61 7.49
C ASN A 102 -16.55 -6.20 7.73
N CYS A 103 -15.25 -6.06 8.03
CA CYS A 103 -14.60 -4.78 8.31
C CYS A 103 -13.34 -4.54 7.45
N ALA A 104 -13.27 -5.12 6.24
CA ALA A 104 -12.08 -5.06 5.39
C ALA A 104 -11.54 -3.64 5.14
N GLN A 105 -12.42 -2.66 4.90
CA GLN A 105 -12.01 -1.26 4.69
C GLN A 105 -11.37 -0.64 5.96
N GLU A 106 -11.98 -0.87 7.13
CA GLU A 106 -11.48 -0.32 8.40
C GLU A 106 -10.13 -0.94 8.77
N VAL A 107 -10.01 -2.27 8.63
CA VAL A 107 -8.76 -2.99 8.91
C VAL A 107 -7.68 -2.58 7.93
N PHE A 108 -7.99 -2.46 6.64
CA PHE A 108 -7.05 -1.99 5.63
C PHE A 108 -6.51 -0.60 5.99
N MET A 109 -7.39 0.35 6.31
CA MET A 109 -6.98 1.71 6.68
C MET A 109 -6.17 1.75 7.97
N MET A 110 -6.55 0.95 8.98
CA MET A 110 -5.81 0.85 10.24
C MET A 110 -4.39 0.32 9.99
N VAL A 111 -4.26 -0.80 9.30
CA VAL A 111 -2.96 -1.44 9.02
C VAL A 111 -2.09 -0.55 8.15
N ALA A 112 -2.65 0.04 7.08
CA ALA A 112 -1.91 0.94 6.19
C ALA A 112 -1.35 2.14 6.96
N ARG A 113 -2.14 2.79 7.81
CA ARG A 113 -1.66 3.90 8.65
C ARG A 113 -0.57 3.47 9.60
N SER A 114 -0.71 2.31 10.24
CA SER A 114 0.31 1.79 11.16
C SER A 114 1.63 1.42 10.49
N ILE A 115 1.63 1.05 9.20
CA ILE A 115 2.87 0.74 8.46
C ILE A 115 3.73 2.00 8.23
N PHE A 116 3.09 3.17 8.07
CA PHE A 116 3.76 4.43 7.73
C PHE A 116 3.83 5.43 8.90
N ILE A 117 3.60 4.97 10.14
CA ILE A 117 3.56 5.85 11.32
C ILE A 117 4.96 6.22 11.86
N ASP A 118 5.99 5.45 11.49
CA ASP A 118 7.38 5.63 11.88
C ASP A 118 8.19 6.42 10.83
#